data_AF-A0A0N4VWM4-F1
#
_entry.id   AF-A0A0N4VWM4-F1
#
_cell.length_a   1.000
_cell.length_b   1.000
_cell.length_c   1.000
_cell.angle_alpha   90.00
_cell.angle_beta   90.00
_cell.angle_gamma   90.00
#
_symmetry.space_group_name_H-M   'P 1'
#
loop_
_entity.id
_entity.type
_entity.pdbx_description
1 polymer ?
#
loop_
_entity_poly.entity_id
_entity_poly.type
_entity_poly.pdbx_seq_one_letter_code
_entity_poly.pdbx_strand_id
1 'polypeptide(L)'
;MELPVLLLTNGVLLPNAKLKVPIKSRTNLATLDRFVVNKGVLGKSLMLVAYRIEKEKKVFETGTVALVEQVVCWSYNNFVQYTIHLVGVSRAKIEKFAIPVSTVQQLYAIEGM
;
A
#
# COMPACT_ATOMS: atom_id res chain seq x y z
N MET A 1 6.08 -6.58 -12.40
CA MET A 1 6.59 -5.28 -11.90
C MET A 1 6.91 -5.41 -10.42
N GLU A 2 7.84 -4.59 -9.90
CA GLU A 2 8.20 -4.58 -8.48
C GLU A 2 7.57 -3.39 -7.77
N LEU A 3 6.80 -3.64 -6.71
CA LEU A 3 6.10 -2.59 -5.97
C LEU A 3 6.35 -2.68 -4.46
N PRO A 4 6.48 -1.53 -3.77
CA PRO A 4 6.52 -1.50 -2.32
C PRO A 4 5.19 -1.99 -1.73
N VAL A 5 5.27 -2.70 -0.61
CA VAL A 5 4.13 -3.42 -0.03
C VAL A 5 3.54 -2.67 1.15
N LEU A 6 2.24 -2.41 1.08
CA LEU A 6 1.44 -2.05 2.24
C LEU A 6 0.60 -3.26 2.66
N LEU A 7 0.84 -3.75 3.88
CA LEU A 7 0.04 -4.84 4.44
C LEU A 7 -1.25 -4.30 5.05
N LEU A 8 -2.39 -4.82 4.60
CA LEU A 8 -3.70 -4.48 5.12
C LEU A 8 -4.33 -5.73 5.75
N THR A 9 -4.68 -5.65 7.03
CA THR A 9 -5.26 -6.78 7.77
C THR A 9 -6.76 -6.70 7.94
N ASN A 10 -7.34 -5.50 7.79
CA ASN A 10 -8.77 -5.25 7.88
C ASN A 10 -9.24 -4.47 6.65
N GLY A 11 -9.96 -5.14 5.75
CA GLY A 11 -10.55 -4.54 4.56
C GLY A 11 -9.91 -5.00 3.26
N VAL A 12 -10.46 -4.50 2.16
CA VAL A 12 -10.00 -4.74 0.78
C VAL A 12 -10.08 -3.43 0.02
N LEU A 13 -9.08 -3.13 -0.81
CA LEU A 13 -9.09 -1.97 -1.70
C LEU A 13 -9.49 -2.42 -3.10
N LEU A 14 -10.67 -2.03 -3.57
CA LEU A 14 -11.09 -2.31 -4.93
C LEU A 14 -10.50 -1.28 -5.92
N PRO A 15 -10.36 -1.61 -7.21
CA PRO A 15 -10.03 -0.62 -8.24
C PRO A 15 -11.00 0.57 -8.21
N ASN A 16 -10.48 1.77 -8.45
CA ASN A 16 -11.16 3.08 -8.37
C ASN A 16 -11.70 3.47 -6.98
N ALA A 17 -11.68 2.59 -5.99
CA ALA A 17 -12.07 2.94 -4.63
C ALA A 17 -10.96 3.72 -3.94
N LYS A 18 -11.36 4.66 -3.07
CA LYS A 18 -10.44 5.40 -2.19
C LYS A 18 -10.42 4.78 -0.81
N LEU A 19 -9.25 4.71 -0.19
CA LEU A 19 -9.08 4.18 1.16
C LEU A 19 -8.07 5.02 1.94
N LYS A 20 -8.43 5.35 3.19
CA LYS A 20 -7.54 6.03 4.13
C LYS A 20 -7.09 5.02 5.16
N VAL A 21 -5.79 4.76 5.23
CA VAL A 21 -5.23 3.74 6.12
C VAL A 21 -4.33 4.39 7.17
N PRO A 22 -4.67 4.31 8.46
CA PRO A 22 -3.76 4.70 9.52
C PRO A 22 -2.61 3.68 9.62
N ILE A 23 -1.38 4.16 9.54
CA ILE A 23 -0.19 3.33 9.60
C ILE A 23 0.17 3.09 11.06
N LYS A 24 -0.09 1.86 11.54
CA LYS A 24 0.20 1.44 12.92
C LYS A 24 1.34 0.43 13.02
N SER A 25 1.55 -0.39 11.98
CA SER A 25 2.57 -1.44 12.01
C SER A 25 3.95 -0.88 11.68
N ARG A 26 4.98 -1.34 12.41
CA ARG A 26 6.39 -0.95 12.16
C ARG A 26 6.82 -1.26 10.72
N THR A 27 6.35 -2.37 10.17
CA THR A 27 6.66 -2.79 8.79
C THR A 27 6.08 -1.83 7.74
N ASN A 28 4.83 -1.40 7.90
CA ASN A 28 4.22 -0.43 6.99
C ASN A 28 4.86 0.95 7.16
N LEU A 29 5.22 1.34 8.38
CA LEU A 29 5.91 2.60 8.64
C LEU A 29 7.27 2.63 7.94
N ALA A 30 8.09 1.58 8.10
CA ALA A 30 9.38 1.47 7.43
C ALA A 30 9.25 1.50 5.89
N THR A 31 8.18 0.91 5.36
CA THR A 31 7.91 0.96 3.91
C THR A 31 7.48 2.36 3.47
N LEU A 32 6.61 3.01 4.24
CA LEU A 32 6.18 4.39 4.00
C LEU A 32 7.38 5.36 4.00
N ASP A 33 8.21 5.29 5.03
CA ASP A 33 9.38 6.15 5.18
C ASP A 33 10.34 5.96 4.00
N ARG A 34 10.65 4.71 3.66
CA ARG A 34 11.63 4.39 2.61
C ARG A 34 11.15 4.70 1.19
N PHE A 35 9.89 4.45 0.88
CA PHE A 35 9.40 4.49 -0.51
C PHE A 35 8.50 5.68 -0.83
N VAL A 36 7.93 6.34 0.18
CA VAL A 36 6.97 7.43 -0.02
C VAL A 36 7.50 8.74 0.52
N VAL A 37 7.89 8.79 1.81
CA VAL A 37 8.30 10.05 2.47
C VAL A 37 9.71 10.48 2.05
N ASN A 38 10.70 9.58 2.10
CA ASN A 38 12.11 9.94 1.84
C ASN A 38 12.48 10.06 0.37
N LYS A 39 11.57 9.73 -0.57
CA LYS A 39 11.88 9.84 -2.00
C LYS A 39 11.89 11.28 -2.51
N GLY A 40 11.40 12.28 -1.76
CA GLY A 40 11.36 13.68 -2.19
C GLY A 40 10.48 13.96 -3.42
N VAL A 41 9.92 12.91 -4.05
CA VAL A 41 9.01 13.02 -5.19
C VAL A 41 7.61 13.26 -4.63
N LEU A 42 7.21 14.54 -4.61
CA LEU A 42 5.79 14.92 -4.57
C LEU A 42 5.13 14.43 -5.86
N GLY A 43 4.75 13.15 -5.89
CA GLY A 43 4.22 12.54 -7.09
C GLY A 43 3.69 11.14 -6.85
N LYS A 44 2.44 10.94 -7.29
CA LYS A 44 1.69 9.70 -7.52
C LYS A 44 2.58 8.43 -7.52
N SER A 45 2.88 7.90 -6.33
CA SER A 45 3.67 6.68 -6.18
C SER A 45 2.76 5.46 -6.22
N LEU A 46 3.16 4.40 -6.91
CA LEU A 46 2.43 3.13 -6.92
C LEU A 46 2.90 2.22 -5.79
N MET A 47 1.95 1.52 -5.18
CA MET A 47 2.21 0.54 -4.12
C MET A 47 1.32 -0.68 -4.31
N LEU A 48 1.75 -1.82 -3.80
CA LEU A 48 0.93 -3.01 -3.66
C LEU A 48 0.23 -2.98 -2.30
N VAL A 49 -1.10 -2.96 -2.30
CA VAL A 49 -1.90 -3.29 -1.12
C VAL A 49 -2.06 -4.81 -1.07
N ALA A 50 -1.34 -5.45 -0.15
CA ALA A 50 -1.38 -6.89 0.07
C ALA A 50 -2.26 -7.20 1.29
N TYR A 51 -3.24 -8.07 1.09
CA TYR A 51 -4.18 -8.46 2.14
C TYR A 51 -3.58 -9.57 2.99
N ARG A 52 -3.68 -9.44 4.32
CA ARG A 52 -3.12 -10.42 5.27
C ARG A 52 -4.16 -10.80 6.33
N ILE A 53 -4.29 -12.09 6.61
CA ILE A 53 -5.06 -12.56 7.76
C ILE A 53 -4.14 -12.54 8.98
N GLU A 54 -4.42 -11.68 9.96
CA GLU A 54 -3.58 -11.50 11.16
C GLU A 54 -3.39 -12.84 11.92
N LYS A 55 -4.48 -13.60 12.10
CA LYS A 55 -4.49 -14.88 12.85
C LYS A 55 -3.60 -15.94 12.22
N GLU A 56 -3.60 -16.05 10.90
CA GLU A 56 -2.89 -17.09 10.15
C GLU A 56 -1.52 -16.61 9.65
N LYS A 57 -1.21 -15.31 9.83
CA LYS A 57 -0.06 -14.63 9.23
C LYS A 57 0.05 -14.81 7.71
N LYS A 58 -1.00 -15.30 7.05
CA LYS A 58 -1.05 -15.63 5.63
C LYS A 58 -1.39 -14.39 4.81
N VAL A 59 -0.65 -14.19 3.72
CA VAL A 59 -0.91 -13.15 2.73
C VAL A 59 -1.64 -13.77 1.55
N PHE A 60 -2.66 -13.09 1.04
CA PHE A 60 -3.39 -13.56 -0.14
C PHE A 60 -2.53 -13.41 -1.40
N GLU A 61 -2.69 -14.33 -2.35
CA GLU A 61 -1.99 -14.30 -3.64
C GLU A 61 -2.46 -13.15 -4.55
N THR A 62 -3.57 -12.50 -4.21
CA THR A 62 -4.10 -11.34 -4.93
C THR A 62 -4.05 -10.12 -4.04
N GLY A 63 -3.58 -9.01 -4.60
CA GLY A 63 -3.60 -7.69 -4.01
C GLY A 63 -4.16 -6.64 -4.96
N THR A 64 -4.03 -5.38 -4.57
CA THR A 64 -4.42 -4.24 -5.41
C THR A 64 -3.23 -3.32 -5.59
N VAL A 65 -2.91 -2.99 -6.85
CA VAL A 65 -2.03 -1.87 -7.17
C VAL A 65 -2.78 -0.60 -6.85
N ALA A 66 -2.21 0.24 -6.01
CA ALA A 66 -2.81 1.47 -5.55
C ALA A 66 -1.87 2.65 -5.78
N LEU A 67 -2.48 3.78 -6.09
CA LEU A 67 -1.84 5.07 -6.17
C LEU A 67 -1.86 5.73 -4.81
N VAL A 68 -0.72 6.23 -4.35
CA VAL A 68 -0.64 7.12 -3.18
C VAL A 68 -1.05 8.51 -3.62
N GLU A 69 -2.22 8.96 -3.15
CA GLU A 69 -2.68 10.34 -3.37
C GLU A 69 -2.01 11.30 -2.40
N GLN A 70 -1.93 10.91 -1.12
CA GLN A 70 -1.43 11.78 -0.07
C GLN A 70 -0.95 10.96 1.13
N VAL A 71 0.03 11.50 1.84
CA VAL A 71 0.38 11.07 3.19
C VAL A 71 0.14 12.23 4.14
N VAL A 72 -0.67 12.00 5.16
CA VAL A 72 -0.93 12.96 6.23
C VAL A 72 -0.18 12.52 7.47
N CYS A 73 0.69 13.38 7.98
CA CYS A 73 1.36 13.19 9.26
C CYS A 73 0.76 14.17 10.27
N TRP A 74 0.43 13.67 11.46
CA TRP A 74 0.06 14.52 12.58
C TRP A 74 0.76 14.03 13.85
N SER A 75 1.00 14.96 14.76
CA SER A 75 1.63 14.69 16.04
C SER A 75 0.82 15.29 17.19
N TYR A 76 0.75 14.56 18.31
CA TYR A 76 0.11 15.03 19.54
C TYR A 76 0.82 14.42 20.76
N ASN A 77 1.25 15.24 21.72
CA ASN A 77 1.91 14.81 22.95
C ASN A 77 2.98 13.71 22.74
N ASN A 78 3.91 13.95 21.80
CA ASN A 78 4.97 13.03 21.38
C ASN A 78 4.54 11.77 20.61
N PHE A 79 3.26 11.58 20.34
CA PHE A 79 2.77 10.55 19.44
C PHE A 79 2.76 11.09 18.01
N VAL A 80 3.42 10.39 17.07
CA VAL A 80 3.36 10.70 15.64
C VAL A 80 2.57 9.61 14.93
N GLN A 81 1.58 10.01 14.15
CA GLN A 81 0.77 9.08 13.36
C GLN A 81 0.72 9.50 11.90
N TYR A 82 0.93 8.51 11.03
CA TYR A 82 0.79 8.66 9.59
C TYR A 82 -0.52 8.04 9.13
N THR A 83 -1.21 8.72 8.21
CA THR A 83 -2.35 8.19 7.48
C THR A 83 -2.06 8.29 6.00
N ILE A 84 -2.10 7.17 5.28
CA ILE A 84 -1.92 7.14 3.83
C ILE A 84 -3.28 7.14 3.14
N HIS A 85 -3.43 7.98 2.12
CA HIS A 85 -4.60 8.02 1.25
C HIS A 85 -4.25 7.31 -0.05
N LEU A 86 -5.03 6.29 -0.38
CA LEU A 86 -4.79 5.41 -1.51
C LEU A 86 -6.00 5.40 -2.44
N VAL A 87 -5.73 5.25 -3.73
CA VAL A 87 -6.75 4.96 -4.75
C VAL A 87 -6.37 3.66 -5.43
N GLY A 88 -7.27 2.69 -5.46
CA GLY A 88 -7.05 1.46 -6.19
C GLY A 88 -6.95 1.75 -7.70
N VAL A 89 -5.91 1.25 -8.35
CA VAL A 89 -5.72 1.36 -9.80
C VAL A 89 -6.21 0.07 -10.47
N SER A 90 -5.76 -1.07 -9.96
CA SER A 90 -6.02 -2.37 -10.58
C SER A 90 -5.78 -3.52 -9.62
N ARG A 91 -6.38 -4.68 -9.88
CA ARG A 91 -6.01 -5.92 -9.20
C ARG A 91 -4.64 -6.41 -9.68
N ALA A 92 -3.90 -7.08 -8.81
CA ALA A 92 -2.63 -7.72 -9.13
C ALA A 92 -2.50 -9.10 -8.49
N LYS A 93 -1.88 -10.02 -9.22
CA LYS A 93 -1.40 -11.29 -8.70
C LYS A 93 0.00 -11.10 -8.12
N ILE A 94 0.23 -11.62 -6.94
CA ILE A 94 1.54 -11.62 -6.29
C ILE A 94 2.28 -12.87 -6.75
N GLU A 95 3.34 -12.69 -7.55
CA GLU A 95 4.16 -13.80 -8.04
C GLU A 95 5.19 -14.21 -6.99
N LYS A 96 5.83 -13.21 -6.37
CA LYS A 96 6.81 -13.41 -5.32
C LYS A 96 6.58 -12.38 -4.23
N PHE A 97 6.08 -12.86 -3.10
CA PHE A 97 5.88 -12.03 -1.92
C PHE A 97 7.19 -11.81 -1.17
N ALA A 98 7.56 -10.55 -1.00
CA ALA A 98 8.67 -10.12 -0.17
C ALA A 98 8.40 -8.71 0.41
N ILE A 99 9.04 -8.41 1.54
CA ILE A 99 8.94 -7.11 2.21
C ILE A 99 10.33 -6.48 2.21
N PRO A 100 10.48 -5.20 1.85
CA PRO A 100 9.40 -4.23 1.62
C PRO A 100 8.87 -4.18 0.17
N VAL A 101 9.46 -4.92 -0.76
CA VAL A 101 9.09 -4.91 -2.19
C VAL A 101 8.70 -6.30 -2.64
N SER A 102 7.56 -6.42 -3.33
CA SER A 102 7.07 -7.67 -3.91
C SER A 102 7.00 -7.60 -5.43
N THR A 103 7.18 -8.76 -6.07
CA THR A 103 7.00 -8.92 -7.51
C THR A 103 5.54 -9.27 -7.80
N VAL A 104 4.90 -8.47 -8.65
CA VAL A 104 3.49 -8.62 -8.99
C VAL A 104 3.23 -8.52 -10.49
N GLN A 105 2.18 -9.21 -10.91
CA GLN A 105 1.59 -9.12 -12.24
C GLN A 105 0.25 -8.39 -12.13
N GLN A 106 0.11 -7.25 -12.81
CA GLN A 106 -1.16 -6.53 -12.87
C GLN A 106 -2.15 -7.33 -13.71
N LEU A 107 -3.36 -7.56 -13.17
CA LEU A 107 -4.33 -8.47 -13.80
C LEU A 107 -5.28 -7.78 -14.78
N TYR A 108 -5.47 -6.45 -14.69
CA TYR A 108 -6.22 -5.65 -15.66
C TYR A 108 -5.74 -4.19 -15.56
N ALA A 109 -5.43 -3.52 -16.67
CA ALA A 109 -5.33 -2.06 -16.70
C ALA A 109 -6.65 -1.53 -17.24
N ILE A 110 -7.29 -0.59 -16.56
CA ILE A 110 -8.39 0.14 -17.17
C ILE A 110 -7.71 1.08 -18.17
N GLU A 111 -7.76 0.75 -19.47
CA GLU A 111 -7.44 1.71 -20.52
C GLU A 111 -8.46 2.85 -20.46
N GLY A 112 -8.02 4.05 -20.07
CA GLY A 112 -8.84 5.26 -20.13
C GLY A 112 -8.88 6.09 -18.86
N MET A 113 -7.78 6.77 -18.56
CA MET A 113 -7.76 8.17 -18.09
C MET A 113 -6.47 8.84 -18.54
#